data_AF-A0A521G796-F1
#
_entry.id   AF-A0A521G796-F1
#
_cell.length_a   1.000
_cell.length_b   1.000
_cell.length_c   1.000
_cell.angle_alpha   90.00
_cell.angle_beta   90.00
_cell.angle_gamma   90.00
#
_symmetry.space_group_name_H-M   'P 1'
#
loop_
_entity.id
_entity.type
_entity.pdbx_description
1 polymer ?
#
loop_
_entity_poly.entity_id
_entity_poly.type
_entity_poly.pdbx_seq_one_letter_code
_entity_poly.pdbx_strand_id
1 'polypeptide(L)' 'MLTTIEATYENGQIVWDEQPPVQDKTKILVTFMTIDKPSVSTNVVRFGSLKGKISIPDDFNEPLDDLKDYMY' A
#
# COMPACT_ATOMS: atom_id res chain seq x y z
N MET A 1 -21.62 27.64 -22.53
CA MET A 1 -20.37 26.92 -22.83
C MET A 1 -20.16 25.88 -21.73
N LEU A 2 -19.79 24.65 -22.06
CA LEU A 2 -19.47 23.64 -21.03
C LEU A 2 -18.06 23.93 -20.52
N THR A 3 -17.87 23.96 -19.20
CA THR A 3 -16.57 24.15 -18.56
C THR A 3 -16.35 23.01 -17.57
N THR A 4 -15.13 22.49 -17.52
CA THR A 4 -14.72 21.46 -16.57
C THR A 4 -13.75 22.12 -15.60
N ILE A 5 -14.04 22.00 -14.32
CA ILE A 5 -13.24 22.59 -13.24
C ILE A 5 -12.76 21.44 -12.36
N GLU A 6 -11.48 21.47 -12.01
CA GLU A 6 -10.90 20.53 -11.06
C GLU A 6 -11.27 20.92 -9.63
N ALA A 7 -11.57 19.91 -8.83
CA ALA A 7 -11.94 20.10 -7.44
C ALA A 7 -11.51 18.88 -6.62
N THR A 8 -11.13 19.14 -5.38
CA THR A 8 -10.77 18.10 -4.43
C THR A 8 -12.01 17.70 -3.63
N TYR A 9 -12.28 16.40 -3.55
CA TYR A 9 -13.32 15.86 -2.68
C TYR A 9 -12.72 15.36 -1.37
N GLU A 10 -13.07 16.00 -0.26
CA GLU A 10 -12.59 15.67 1.07
C GLU A 10 -13.74 15.69 2.08
N ASN A 11 -13.88 14.61 2.87
CA ASN A 11 -14.84 14.52 3.98
C ASN A 11 -16.31 14.83 3.62
N GLY A 12 -16.75 14.54 2.39
CA GLY A 12 -18.11 14.83 1.95
C GLY A 12 -18.32 16.23 1.38
N GLN A 13 -17.26 17.04 1.31
CA GLN A 13 -17.28 18.39 0.74
C GLN A 13 -16.43 18.44 -0.54
N ILE A 14 -16.94 19.17 -1.53
CA ILE A 14 -16.19 19.52 -2.74
C ILE A 14 -15.53 20.87 -2.50
N VAL A 15 -14.20 20.91 -2.55
CA VAL A 15 -13.38 22.11 -2.46
C VAL A 15 -12.91 22.46 -3.86
N TRP A 16 -13.33 23.62 -4.36
CA TRP A 16 -12.94 24.09 -5.68
C TRP A 16 -11.54 24.68 -5.64
N ASP A 17 -10.68 24.27 -6.57
CA ASP A 17 -9.32 24.80 -6.66
C ASP A 17 -9.30 26.21 -7.27
N GLU A 18 -10.33 26.54 -8.06
CA GLU A 18 -10.55 27.86 -8.66
C GLU A 18 -12.00 28.34 -8.53
N GLN A 19 -12.22 29.65 -8.65
CA GLN A 19 -13.56 30.21 -8.65
C GLN A 19 -14.27 29.89 -9.98
N PRO A 20 -15.43 29.22 -9.95
CA PRO A 20 -16.17 28.94 -11.18
C PRO A 20 -16.59 30.25 -11.88
N PRO A 21 -16.51 30.33 -13.22
CA PRO A 21 -16.91 31.52 -13.98
C PRO A 21 -18.44 31.72 -14.05
N VAL A 22 -19.20 30.89 -13.33
CA VAL A 22 -20.66 30.92 -13.28
C VAL A 22 -21.13 31.59 -11.99
N GLN A 23 -21.87 32.69 -12.13
CA GLN A 23 -22.41 33.45 -10.99
C GLN A 23 -23.86 33.08 -10.67
N ASP A 24 -24.58 32.48 -11.62
CA ASP A 24 -25.99 32.13 -11.51
C ASP A 24 -26.21 30.67 -11.11
N LYS A 25 -27.39 30.38 -10.55
CA LYS A 25 -27.81 29.03 -10.15
C LYS A 25 -27.81 28.09 -11.36
N THR A 26 -26.83 27.18 -11.39
CA THR A 26 -26.58 26.29 -12.54
C THR A 26 -26.54 24.83 -12.09
N LYS A 27 -27.05 23.92 -12.94
CA LYS A 27 -26.97 22.47 -12.69
C LYS A 27 -25.58 21.97 -13.07
N ILE A 28 -24.93 21.26 -12.16
CA ILE A 28 -23.58 20.70 -12.38
C ILE A 28 -23.63 19.16 -12.40
N LEU A 29 -22.67 18.57 -13.11
CA LEU A 29 -22.41 17.13 -13.13
C LEU A 29 -21.02 16.92 -12.51
N VAL A 30 -20.93 16.07 -11.48
CA VAL A 30 -19.67 15.76 -10.80
C VAL A 30 -19.26 14.34 -11.17
N THR A 31 -18.08 14.18 -11.73
CA THR A 31 -17.51 12.87 -12.08
C THR A 31 -16.33 12.59 -11.18
N PHE A 32 -16.44 11.56 -10.34
CA PHE A 32 -15.34 11.12 -9.49
C PHE A 32 -14.39 10.25 -10.30
N MET A 33 -13.17 10.72 -10.52
CA MET A 33 -12.12 9.91 -11.12
C MET A 33 -11.50 9.03 -10.04
N THR A 34 -11.86 7.74 -10.04
CA THR A 34 -11.17 6.75 -9.22
C THR A 34 -9.82 6.49 -9.85
N ILE A 35 -8.77 7.10 -9.29
CA ILE A 35 -7.43 6.56 -9.48
C ILE A 35 -7.45 5.25 -8.71
N ASP A 36 -7.44 4.12 -9.42
CA ASP A 36 -7.23 2.82 -8.80
C ASP A 36 -5.90 2.86 -8.05
N LYS A 37 -5.95 3.26 -6.78
CA LYS A 37 -4.82 3.05 -5.88
C LYS A 37 -4.61 1.55 -5.93
N PRO A 38 -3.43 1.05 -6.35
CA PRO A 38 -3.19 -0.38 -6.31
C PRO A 38 -3.54 -0.80 -4.90
N SER A 39 -4.50 -1.70 -4.77
CA SER A 39 -4.81 -2.29 -3.49
C SER A 39 -3.49 -2.87 -3.03
N VAL A 40 -2.85 -2.20 -2.07
CA VAL A 40 -1.73 -2.80 -1.36
C VAL A 40 -2.43 -3.93 -0.63
N SER A 41 -2.46 -5.10 -1.26
CA SER A 41 -2.73 -6.33 -0.55
C SER A 41 -1.62 -6.34 0.47
N THR A 42 -1.95 -5.92 1.68
CA THR A 42 -1.08 -6.11 2.82
C THR A 42 -0.90 -7.60 2.85
N ASN A 43 0.23 -8.08 2.32
CA ASN A 43 0.67 -9.45 2.46
C ASN A 43 0.99 -9.57 3.94
N VAL A 44 -0.06 -9.73 4.75
CA VAL A 44 0.03 -9.91 6.19
C VAL A 44 0.70 -11.25 6.35
N VAL A 45 2.03 -11.22 6.51
CA VAL A 45 2.81 -12.42 6.78
C VAL A 45 2.31 -12.95 8.11
N ARG A 46 1.55 -14.05 8.08
CA ARG A 46 1.05 -14.69 9.30
C ARG A 46 2.25 -15.20 10.11
N PHE A 47 2.32 -14.84 11.38
CA PHE A 47 3.31 -15.40 12.29
C PHE A 47 3.20 -16.93 12.30
N GLY A 48 4.34 -17.61 12.20
CA GLY A 48 4.39 -19.08 12.12
C GLY A 48 4.08 -19.67 10.74
N SER A 49 3.98 -18.86 9.67
CA SER A 49 3.81 -19.34 8.28
C SER A 49 4.89 -20.29 7.77
N LEU A 50 6.04 -20.32 8.45
CA LEU A 50 7.20 -21.17 8.14
C LEU A 50 7.30 -22.42 9.04
N LYS A 51 6.35 -22.63 9.97
CA LYS A 51 6.35 -23.81 10.84
C LYS A 51 6.28 -25.09 10.01
N GLY A 52 7.26 -25.97 10.17
CA GLY A 52 7.36 -27.23 9.44
C GLY A 52 7.88 -27.13 8.00
N LYS A 53 8.19 -25.91 7.52
CA LYS A 53 8.85 -25.69 6.21
C LYS A 53 10.36 -25.55 6.32
N ILE A 54 10.86 -25.39 7.54
CA ILE A 54 12.28 -25.25 7.85
C ILE A 54 12.60 -26.31 8.89
N SER A 55 13.63 -27.10 8.63
CA SER A 55 14.22 -28.05 9.57
C SER A 55 15.68 -27.66 9.83
N ILE A 56 16.11 -27.84 11.07
CA ILE A 56 17.51 -27.72 11.45
C ILE A 56 18.15 -29.10 11.22
N PRO A 57 19.27 -29.20 10.51
CA PRO A 57 20.04 -30.44 10.39
C PRO A 57 20.47 -30.98 11.76
N ASP A 58 20.56 -32.31 11.89
CA ASP A 58 20.92 -32.96 13.16
C ASP A 58 22.36 -32.58 13.62
N ASP A 59 23.22 -32.24 12.67
CA ASP A 59 24.62 -31.85 12.85
C ASP A 59 24.83 -30.33 13.03
N PHE A 60 23.77 -29.54 13.19
CA PHE A 60 23.86 -28.07 13.25
C PHE A 60 24.82 -27.53 14.34
N ASN A 61 24.96 -28.27 15.44
CA ASN A 61 25.84 -27.89 16.55
C ASN A 61 27.24 -28.52 16.46
N GLU A 62 27.50 -29.36 15.45
CA GLU A 62 28.82 -29.96 15.28
C GLU A 62 29.85 -28.89 14.85
N PRO A 63 31.09 -28.96 15.35
CA PRO A 63 32.13 -28.03 14.95
C PRO A 63 32.43 -28.21 13.46
N LEU A 64 32.47 -27.08 12.74
CA LEU A 64 32.92 -27.07 11.36
C LEU A 64 34.34 -27.67 11.29
N ASP A 65 34.58 -28.50 10.28
CA ASP A 65 35.87 -29.19 10.10
C ASP A 65 37.06 -28.23 10.19
N ASP A 66 36.96 -27.07 9.54
CA ASP A 66 37.98 -26.03 9.50
C ASP A 66 38.23 -25.35 10.87
N LEU A 67 37.30 -25.49 11.81
CA LEU A 67 37.35 -24.86 13.14
C LEU A 67 37.63 -25.85 14.27
N LYS A 68 37.76 -27.16 13.97
CA LYS A 68 38.04 -28.20 14.97
C LYS A 68 39.33 -27.95 15.74
N ASP A 69 40.34 -27.39 15.06
CA ASP A 69 41.65 -27.09 15.64
C ASP A 69 41.62 -26.01 16.75
N TYR A 70 40.50 -25.29 16.88
CA TYR A 70 40.31 -24.21 17.85
C TYR A 70 39.35 -24.57 19.01
N MET A 71 38.81 -25.79 19.05
CA MET A 71 37.80 -26.23 20.03
C MET A 71 38.38 -27.02 21.23
N TYR A 72 39.69 -26.92 21.47
CA TYR A 72 40.42 -27.59 22.57
C TYR A 72 40.35 -26.85 23.90
#